data_AF-A0AA39VG57-F1
#
_entry.id   AF-A0AA39VG57-F1
#
_cell.length_a   1.000
_cell.length_b   1.000
_cell.length_c   1.000
_cell.angle_alpha   90.00
_cell.angle_beta   90.00
_cell.angle_gamma   90.00
#
_symmetry.space_group_name_H-M   'P 1'
#
loop_
_entity.id
_entity.type
_entity.pdbx_description
1 polymer ?
#
loop_
_entity_poly.entity_id
_entity_poly.type
_entity_poly.pdbx_seq_one_letter_code
_entity_poly.pdbx_strand_id
1 'polypeptide(L)'
;MEGINQLSTGKLISLSEQELVDCDISGEDQGCNGGLLEFAFEFIIQNKDLTTESNYPYQGSDGTCSKNKAASHAAKITGYEYVPINNEAALLQGRPVP
;
A
#
# COMPACT_ATOMS: atom_id res chain seq x y z
N MET A 1 -4.36 -0.07 -4.25
CA MET A 1 -4.02 1.36 -4.42
C MET A 1 -3.81 1.75 -5.88
N GLU A 2 -3.03 0.99 -6.64
CA GLU A 2 -2.74 1.31 -8.05
C GLU A 2 -4.00 1.46 -8.91
N GLY A 3 -4.98 0.57 -8.71
CA GLY A 3 -6.27 0.64 -9.40
C GLY A 3 -7.03 1.94 -9.13
N ILE A 4 -7.01 2.46 -7.89
CA ILE A 4 -7.64 3.75 -7.62
C ILE A 4 -6.86 4.89 -8.25
N ASN A 5 -5.53 4.84 -8.22
CA ASN A 5 -4.71 5.84 -8.87
C ASN A 5 -5.02 5.93 -10.38
N GLN A 6 -5.21 4.78 -11.04
CA GLN A 6 -5.64 4.73 -12.45
C GLN A 6 -7.03 5.33 -12.64
N LEU A 7 -8.00 5.06 -11.76
CA LEU A 7 -9.35 5.61 -11.87
C LEU A 7 -9.39 7.13 -11.61
N SER A 8 -8.62 7.61 -10.64
CA SER A 8 -8.63 9.02 -10.21
C SER A 8 -7.74 9.92 -11.09
N THR A 9 -6.61 9.41 -11.58
CA THR A 9 -5.61 10.21 -12.30
C THR A 9 -5.44 9.82 -13.77
N GLY A 10 -5.99 8.67 -14.18
CA GLY A 10 -5.77 8.12 -15.51
C GLY A 10 -4.41 7.41 -15.68
N LYS A 11 -3.60 7.30 -14.64
CA LYS A 11 -2.25 6.70 -14.70
C LYS A 11 -2.18 5.41 -13.89
N LEU A 12 -1.79 4.32 -14.53
CA LEU A 12 -1.45 3.07 -13.85
C LEU A 12 0.02 3.12 -13.50
N ILE A 13 0.31 3.22 -12.20
CA ILE A 13 1.66 3.27 -11.66
C ILE A 13 1.81 2.06 -10.76
N SER A 14 2.89 1.30 -10.97
CA SER A 14 3.26 0.21 -10.08
C SER A 14 3.99 0.74 -8.86
N LEU A 15 3.50 0.40 -7.67
CA LEU A 15 3.97 0.87 -6.37
C LEU A 15 4.84 -0.20 -5.71
N SER A 16 5.76 0.22 -4.86
CA SER A 16 6.72 -0.71 -4.24
C SER A 16 6.08 -1.51 -3.11
N GLU A 17 5.94 -2.81 -3.31
CA GLU A 17 5.63 -3.73 -2.20
C GLU A 17 6.81 -3.86 -1.24
N GLN A 18 8.05 -3.70 -1.72
CA GLN A 18 9.25 -3.81 -0.88
C GLN A 18 9.33 -2.70 0.17
N GLU A 19 8.84 -1.50 -0.14
CA GLU A 19 8.78 -0.43 0.84
C GLU A 19 7.91 -0.82 2.04
N LEU A 20 6.75 -1.47 1.80
CA LEU A 20 5.92 -2.00 2.89
C LEU A 20 6.67 -3.08 3.66
N VAL A 21 7.24 -4.07 2.96
CA VAL A 21 7.97 -5.19 3.60
C VAL A 21 9.11 -4.70 4.50
N ASP A 22 9.84 -3.66 4.08
CA ASP A 22 11.03 -3.20 4.79
C ASP A 22 10.75 -2.09 5.82
N CYS A 23 9.73 -1.25 5.59
CA CYS A 23 9.49 -0.03 6.38
C CYS A 23 8.26 -0.12 7.28
N ASP A 24 7.27 -0.93 6.93
CA ASP A 24 6.06 -1.14 7.73
C ASP A 24 6.18 -2.42 8.55
N ILE A 25 7.04 -2.36 9.58
CA ILE A 25 7.38 -3.50 10.45
C ILE A 25 6.98 -3.25 11.91
N SER A 26 6.00 -2.38 12.13
CA SER A 26 5.49 -2.02 13.45
C SER A 26 4.10 -2.60 13.66
N GLY A 27 3.74 -2.89 14.91
CA GLY A 27 2.42 -3.46 15.21
C GLY A 27 2.30 -4.90 14.74
N GLU A 28 1.31 -5.18 13.89
CA GLU A 28 1.01 -6.53 13.39
C GLU A 28 1.76 -6.89 12.09
N ASP A 29 2.40 -5.91 11.44
CA ASP A 29 3.15 -6.15 10.20
C ASP A 29 4.59 -6.61 10.48
N GLN A 30 4.99 -7.69 9.80
CA GLN A 30 6.22 -8.45 10.07
C GLN A 30 6.98 -8.80 8.79
N GLY A 31 6.90 -7.91 7.80
CA GLY A 31 7.53 -8.09 6.49
C GLY A 31 7.05 -9.39 5.81
N CYS A 32 8.00 -10.26 5.46
CA CYS A 32 7.71 -11.54 4.80
C CYS A 32 6.99 -12.56 5.69
N ASN A 33 6.88 -12.32 7.00
CA ASN A 33 6.14 -13.19 7.92
C ASN A 33 4.64 -12.89 7.96
N GLY A 34 4.19 -11.89 7.21
CA GLY A 34 2.80 -11.50 7.09
C GLY A 34 2.52 -10.13 7.70
N GLY A 35 1.26 -9.74 7.61
CA GLY A 35 0.75 -8.44 8.02
C GLY A 35 -0.74 -8.33 7.72
N LEU A 36 -1.35 -7.21 8.13
CA LEU A 36 -2.76 -6.93 7.86
C LEU A 36 -2.90 -5.67 7.00
N LEU A 37 -3.79 -5.75 6.02
CA LEU A 37 -3.99 -4.69 5.04
C LEU A 37 -4.40 -3.34 5.67
N GLU A 38 -5.09 -3.37 6.82
CA GLU A 38 -5.47 -2.15 7.55
C GLU A 38 -4.26 -1.34 8.03
N PHE A 39 -3.26 -2.01 8.62
CA PHE A 39 -2.03 -1.36 9.10
C PHE A 39 -1.19 -0.87 7.92
N ALA A 40 -1.10 -1.65 6.85
CA ALA A 40 -0.48 -1.21 5.60
C ALA A 40 -1.12 0.10 5.07
N PHE A 41 -2.45 0.20 5.01
CA PHE A 41 -3.09 1.44 4.58
C PHE A 41 -2.87 2.61 5.54
N GLU A 42 -2.87 2.36 6.85
CA GLU A 42 -2.54 3.39 7.84
C GLU A 42 -1.11 3.89 7.68
N PHE A 43 -0.13 2.98 7.52
CA PHE A 43 1.26 3.31 7.23
C PHE A 43 1.35 4.16 5.98
N ILE A 44 0.73 3.76 4.87
CA ILE A 44 0.74 4.50 3.62
C ILE A 44 0.22 5.94 3.83
N ILE A 45 -0.90 6.10 4.53
CA ILE A 45 -1.48 7.43 4.79
C ILE A 45 -0.53 8.29 5.63
N GLN A 46 0.11 7.72 6.67
CA GLN A 46 1.06 8.42 7.53
C GLN A 46 2.38 8.74 6.82
N ASN A 47 2.88 7.81 6.01
CA ASN A 47 4.10 7.92 5.21
C ASN A 47 3.92 8.85 4.00
N LYS A 48 2.71 9.36 3.76
CA LYS A 48 2.35 10.22 2.61
C LYS A 48 2.46 9.51 1.26
N ASP A 49 2.20 8.21 1.25
CA ASP A 49 2.21 7.25 0.13
C ASP A 49 3.54 6.48 -0.07
N LEU A 50 3.57 5.58 -1.05
CA LEU A 50 4.68 4.71 -1.41
C LEU A 50 5.43 5.24 -2.64
N THR A 51 6.68 4.81 -2.77
CA THR A 51 7.45 4.95 -4.00
C THR A 51 7.00 3.95 -5.08
N THR A 52 7.56 4.08 -6.27
CA THR A 52 7.30 3.14 -7.38
C THR A 52 8.11 1.86 -7.23
N GLU A 53 7.59 0.77 -7.78
CA GLU A 53 8.31 -0.51 -7.88
C GLU A 53 9.66 -0.35 -8.59
N SER A 54 9.73 0.50 -9.62
CA SER A 54 11.00 0.75 -10.34
C SER A 54 12.10 1.39 -9.48
N ASN A 55 11.74 2.14 -8.44
CA ASN A 55 12.68 2.83 -7.55
C ASN A 55 13.05 1.97 -6.33
N TYR A 56 12.10 1.16 -5.85
CA TYR A 56 12.32 0.22 -4.76
C TYR A 56 11.79 -1.17 -5.14
N PRO A 57 12.55 -1.93 -5.95
CA PRO A 57 12.06 -3.19 -6.51
C PRO A 57 11.87 -4.28 -5.47
N TYR A 58 10.86 -5.12 -5.68
CA TYR A 58 10.59 -6.29 -4.87
C TYR A 58 11.75 -7.31 -4.87
N GLN A 59 12.11 -7.76 -3.68
CA GLN A 59 13.19 -8.72 -3.44
C GLN A 59 12.68 -10.06 -2.90
N GLY A 60 11.45 -10.11 -2.38
CA GLY A 60 10.88 -11.34 -1.80
C GLY A 60 11.57 -11.80 -0.52
N SER A 61 12.15 -10.85 0.23
CA SER A 61 12.80 -11.10 1.51
C SER A 61 12.78 -9.87 2.39
N ASP A 62 12.89 -10.06 3.70
CA ASP A 62 13.05 -8.97 4.66
C ASP A 62 14.37 -8.22 4.41
N GLY A 63 14.27 -6.89 4.29
CA GLY A 63 15.39 -5.99 4.17
C GLY A 63 15.45 -4.98 5.30
N THR A 64 16.24 -3.92 5.09
CA THR A 64 16.26 -2.75 5.97
C THR A 64 15.62 -1.59 5.23
N CYS A 65 14.67 -0.90 5.87
CA CYS A 65 14.00 0.27 5.29
C CYS A 65 14.99 1.29 4.70
N SER A 66 14.96 1.43 3.37
CA SER A 66 15.80 2.39 2.66
C SER A 66 15.11 3.76 2.60
N LYS A 67 15.46 4.65 3.54
CA LYS A 67 14.94 6.03 3.58
C LYS A 67 15.13 6.79 2.28
N ASN A 68 16.24 6.55 1.56
CA ASN A 68 16.51 7.23 0.30
C ASN A 68 15.56 6.79 -0.81
N LYS A 69 15.22 5.50 -0.87
CA LYS A 69 14.27 4.97 -1.85
C LYS A 69 12.83 5.37 -1.48
N ALA A 70 12.47 5.25 -0.21
CA ALA A 70 11.16 5.62 0.34
C ALA A 70 10.87 7.14 0.33
N ALA A 71 11.86 8.00 0.03
CA ALA A 71 11.69 9.45 0.06
C ALA A 71 10.82 10.03 -1.08
N SER A 72 10.35 9.19 -2.01
CA SER A 72 9.53 9.61 -3.15
C SER A 72 8.18 8.94 -3.10
N HIS A 73 7.13 9.68 -3.44
CA HIS A 73 5.74 9.23 -3.35
C HIS A 73 5.08 9.30 -4.73
N ALA A 74 4.42 8.23 -5.13
CA ALA A 74 3.98 8.02 -6.51
C ALA A 74 2.46 7.96 -6.71
N ALA A 75 1.70 7.60 -5.67
CA ALA A 75 0.25 7.71 -5.64
C ALA A 75 -0.19 8.55 -4.43
N LYS A 76 -1.49 8.73 -4.25
CA LYS A 76 -2.05 9.25 -3.00
C LYS A 76 -3.35 8.54 -2.68
N ILE A 77 -3.48 8.01 -1.48
CA ILE A 77 -4.77 7.66 -0.87
C ILE A 77 -5.04 8.55 0.35
N THR A 78 -6.32 8.79 0.64
CA THR A 78 -6.72 9.58 1.81
C THR A 78 -7.43 8.78 2.90
N GLY A 79 -7.81 7.54 2.59
CA GLY A 79 -8.48 6.65 3.53
C GLY A 79 -8.70 5.25 2.98
N TYR A 80 -9.31 4.42 3.81
CA TYR A 80 -9.77 3.07 3.48
C TYR A 80 -11.11 2.82 4.19
N GLU A 81 -11.86 1.82 3.73
CA GLU A 81 -13.13 1.42 4.33
C GLU A 81 -13.21 -0.09 4.49
N TYR A 82 -13.91 -0.54 5.54
CA TYR A 82 -14.20 -1.96 5.72
C TYR A 82 -15.49 -2.33 4.99
N VAL A 83 -15.40 -3.39 4.18
CA VAL A 83 -16.59 -4.04 3.66
C VAL A 83 -17.22 -4.88 4.78
N PRO A 84 -18.56 -4.85 4.96
CA PRO A 84 -19.23 -5.69 5.94
C PRO A 84 -18.89 -7.17 5.76
N ILE A 85 -18.58 -7.83 6.87
CA ILE A 85 -18.19 -9.25 6.90
C ILE A 85 -19.29 -10.11 6.26
N ASN A 86 -18.89 -11.06 5.40
CA ASN A 86 -19.77 -12.00 4.71
C ASN A 86 -20.84 -11.34 3.81
N ASN A 87 -20.56 -10.14 3.27
CA ASN A 87 -21.47 -9.45 2.35
C ASN A 87 -20.87 -9.33 0.95
N GLU A 88 -21.09 -10.35 0.12
CA GLU A 88 -20.59 -10.38 -1.26
C GLU A 88 -21.19 -9.26 -2.13
N ALA A 89 -22.45 -8.87 -1.89
CA ALA A 89 -23.08 -7.78 -2.62
C ALA A 89 -22.39 -6.44 -2.34
N ALA A 90 -22.00 -6.18 -1.09
CA ALA A 90 -21.19 -5.01 -0.74
C ALA A 90 -19.77 -5.13 -1.30
N LEU A 91 -19.17 -6.32 -1.29
CA LEU A 91 -17.84 -6.55 -1.85
C LEU A 91 -17.78 -6.22 -3.36
N LEU A 92 -18.80 -6.62 -4.13
CA LEU A 92 -18.90 -6.28 -5.56
C LEU A 92 -19.07 -4.78 -5.81
N GLN A 93 -19.64 -4.07 -4.84
CA GLN A 93 -19.84 -2.62 -4.91
C GLN A 93 -18.69 -1.82 -4.32
N GLY A 94 -17.72 -2.46 -3.65
CA GLY A 94 -16.57 -1.81 -3.04
C GLY A 94 -15.88 -0.92 -4.06
N ARG A 95 -16.11 0.40 -3.95
CA ARG A 95 -15.46 1.37 -4.82
C ARG A 95 -14.18 1.81 -4.14
N PRO A 96 -13.09 2.00 -4.88
CA PRO A 96 -11.89 2.50 -4.26
C PRO A 96 -12.13 3.91 -3.66
N VAL A 97 -11.73 4.12 -2.40
CA VAL A 97 -11.92 5.38 -1.65
C VAL A 97 -10.86 6.42 -2.09
N PRO A 98 -11.26 7.55 -2.74
CA PRO A 98 -10.32 8.53 -3.30
C PRO A 98 -9.31 9.14 -2.31
#